data_AF-M4FJ49-F1
#
_entry.id   AF-M4FJ49-F1
#
_cell.length_a   1.000
_cell.length_b   1.000
_cell.length_c   1.000
_cell.angle_alpha   90.00
_cell.angle_beta   90.00
_cell.angle_gamma   90.00
#
_symmetry.space_group_name_H-M   'P 1'
#
loop_
_entity.id
_entity.type
_entity.pdbx_description
1 polymer ?
#
loop_
_entity_poly.entity_id
_entity_poly.type
_entity_poly.pdbx_seq_one_letter_code
_entity_poly.pdbx_strand_id
1 'polypeptide(L)'
;MEVIHSWSCPRSLSTALMYSFAQRDDIEVLDEPLNASFLKATGADRPYRDEIFASMNLAKHRILGLPSELMSKGKHFILIRNPVHILPSFDKVIPLSFLDVGLADLVSIYSDLCQMGTPPPVIDADDLQRNPEATLRGLCHDLDIPFQASMLKWEAGPIPEDGVWASWWYKTVHESTGFSSPRKYPRVGAQDLI
;
A
#
# COMPACT_ATOMS: atom_id res chain seq x y z
N MET A 1 -18.01 -1.98 13.33
CA MET A 1 -16.85 -1.39 12.64
C MET A 1 -16.50 -2.33 11.51
N GLU A 2 -16.55 -1.85 10.28
CA GLU A 2 -16.12 -2.61 9.10
C GLU A 2 -14.66 -2.27 8.81
N VAL A 3 -13.87 -3.23 8.35
CA VAL A 3 -12.44 -3.06 8.06
C VAL A 3 -12.21 -3.27 6.57
N ILE A 4 -11.40 -2.41 5.96
CA ILE A 4 -10.98 -2.54 4.56
C ILE A 4 -9.47 -2.77 4.54
N HIS A 5 -9.05 -3.87 3.93
CA HIS A 5 -7.64 -4.25 3.80
C HIS A 5 -7.12 -3.88 2.42
N SER A 6 -6.10 -3.02 2.40
CA SER A 6 -5.31 -2.70 1.21
C SER A 6 -4.07 -3.57 1.18
N TRP A 7 -4.02 -4.55 0.28
CA TRP A 7 -2.84 -5.40 0.08
C TRP A 7 -1.99 -4.87 -1.06
N SER A 8 -0.69 -4.67 -0.83
CA SER A 8 0.20 -4.14 -1.86
C SER A 8 1.65 -4.50 -1.59
N CYS A 9 2.41 -4.72 -2.66
CA CYS A 9 3.88 -4.72 -2.56
C CYS A 9 4.40 -3.32 -2.16
N PRO A 10 5.59 -3.22 -1.56
CA PRO A 10 6.17 -1.91 -1.30
C PRO A 10 6.42 -1.16 -2.60
N ARG A 11 6.34 0.18 -2.52
CA ARG A 11 6.49 1.11 -3.66
C ARG A 11 5.39 0.98 -4.73
N SER A 12 4.24 0.39 -4.39
CA SER A 12 3.06 0.28 -5.26
C SER A 12 2.10 1.48 -5.19
N LEU A 13 2.50 2.61 -4.61
CA LEU A 13 1.66 3.81 -4.40
C LEU A 13 0.65 3.69 -3.24
N SER A 14 0.79 2.68 -2.38
CA SER A 14 -0.08 2.42 -1.24
C SER A 14 -0.20 3.58 -0.26
N THR A 15 0.90 4.30 0.02
CA THR A 15 0.86 5.48 0.91
C THR A 15 0.03 6.63 0.32
N ALA A 16 0.11 6.89 -0.99
CA ALA A 16 -0.74 7.92 -1.59
C ALA A 16 -2.22 7.50 -1.60
N LEU A 17 -2.50 6.20 -1.76
CA LEU A 17 -3.85 5.67 -1.60
C LEU A 17 -4.35 5.82 -0.15
N MET A 18 -3.49 5.60 0.85
CA MET A 18 -3.80 5.87 2.26
C MET A 18 -4.16 7.35 2.47
N TYR A 19 -3.38 8.29 1.94
CA TYR A 19 -3.66 9.73 2.02
C TYR A 19 -5.00 10.09 1.38
N SER A 20 -5.32 9.48 0.23
CA SER A 20 -6.63 9.59 -0.43
C SER A 20 -7.77 9.09 0.47
N PHE A 21 -7.64 7.92 1.09
CA PHE A 21 -8.67 7.39 1.99
C PHE A 21 -8.80 8.20 3.29
N ALA A 22 -7.73 8.81 3.78
CA ALA A 22 -7.75 9.69 4.95
C ALA A 22 -8.57 10.98 4.73
N GLN A 23 -8.89 11.34 3.48
CA GLN A 23 -9.75 12.48 3.17
C GLN A 23 -11.24 12.19 3.30
N ARG A 24 -11.61 10.94 3.58
CA ARG A 24 -12.99 10.56 3.80
C ARG A 24 -13.41 10.90 5.21
N ASP A 25 -14.63 11.37 5.37
CA ASP A 25 -15.21 11.68 6.68
C ASP A 25 -15.74 10.44 7.44
N ASP A 26 -15.71 9.27 6.81
CA ASP A 26 -16.28 8.01 7.31
C ASP A 26 -15.25 6.89 7.55
N ILE A 27 -13.95 7.15 7.35
CA ILE A 27 -12.87 6.16 7.49
C ILE A 27 -11.72 6.71 8.35
N GLU A 28 -11.23 5.89 9.26
CA GLU A 28 -9.93 6.05 9.93
C GLU A 28 -8.92 5.14 9.23
N VAL A 29 -7.74 5.67 8.86
CA VAL A 29 -6.68 4.89 8.21
C VAL A 29 -5.63 4.44 9.24
N LEU A 30 -4.95 3.35 8.93
CA LEU A 30 -3.88 2.81 9.76
C LEU A 30 -2.69 2.44 8.87
N ASP A 31 -1.54 3.05 9.15
CA ASP A 31 -0.32 2.84 8.38
C ASP A 31 0.40 1.54 8.80
N GLU A 32 0.72 0.71 7.79
CA GLU A 32 1.37 -0.60 7.83
C GLU A 32 1.30 -1.38 9.17
N PRO A 33 0.10 -1.78 9.64
CA PRO A 33 -0.08 -2.42 10.95
C PRO A 33 0.70 -3.73 11.14
N LEU A 34 1.08 -4.40 10.05
CA LEU A 34 1.74 -5.70 10.05
C LEU A 34 3.28 -5.64 9.95
N ASN A 35 3.87 -4.46 9.69
CA ASN A 35 5.30 -4.34 9.42
C ASN A 35 6.15 -4.88 10.58
N ALA A 36 5.75 -4.57 11.81
CA ALA A 36 6.49 -5.03 12.97
C ALA A 36 6.40 -6.56 13.20
N SER A 37 5.26 -7.17 12.89
CA SER A 37 5.11 -8.63 12.89
C SER A 37 5.99 -9.27 11.81
N PHE A 38 6.06 -8.65 10.63
CA PHE A 38 6.97 -9.06 9.56
C PHE A 38 8.44 -9.00 10.00
N LEU A 39 8.90 -7.92 10.63
CA LEU A 39 10.28 -7.80 11.12
C LEU A 39 10.62 -8.81 12.22
N LYS A 40 9.65 -9.21 13.05
CA LYS A 40 9.83 -10.30 14.03
C LYS A 40 9.95 -11.65 13.37
N ALA A 41 9.06 -11.95 12.40
CA ALA A 41 9.01 -13.26 11.75
C ALA A 41 10.20 -13.50 10.83
N THR A 42 10.62 -12.48 10.08
CA THR A 42 11.69 -12.61 9.07
C THR A 42 13.08 -12.32 9.64
N GLY A 43 13.16 -11.55 10.72
CA GLY A 43 14.44 -11.04 11.21
C GLY A 43 15.10 -10.02 10.27
N ALA A 44 14.36 -9.48 9.30
CA ALA A 44 14.89 -8.51 8.34
C ALA A 44 15.49 -7.30 9.07
N ASP A 45 16.69 -6.92 8.64
CA ASP A 45 17.38 -5.74 9.17
C ASP A 45 16.87 -4.48 8.47
N ARG A 46 16.50 -3.48 9.27
CA ARG A 46 15.96 -2.19 8.83
C ARG A 46 16.52 -1.10 9.74
N PRO A 47 16.88 0.07 9.19
CA PRO A 47 17.49 1.14 10.00
C PRO A 47 16.55 1.70 11.08
N TYR A 48 15.24 1.53 10.92
CA TYR A 48 14.18 1.97 11.84
C TYR A 48 13.53 0.82 12.63
N ARG A 49 14.18 -0.36 12.69
CA ARG A 49 13.63 -1.57 13.34
C ARG A 49 13.30 -1.35 14.82
N ASP A 50 14.19 -0.70 15.55
CA ASP A 50 14.01 -0.45 16.99
C ASP A 50 12.86 0.53 17.26
N GLU A 51 12.70 1.55 16.40
CA GLU A 51 11.59 2.51 16.47
C GLU A 51 10.24 1.82 16.24
N ILE A 52 10.17 0.89 15.28
CA ILE A 52 8.96 0.07 15.03
C ILE A 52 8.61 -0.79 16.25
N PHE A 53 9.60 -1.41 16.89
CA PHE A 53 9.33 -2.22 18.09
C PHE A 53 8.94 -1.39 19.30
N ALA A 54 9.46 -0.16 19.42
CA ALA A 54 9.03 0.78 20.44
C ALA A 54 7.58 1.23 20.23
N SER A 55 7.17 1.55 18.98
CA SER A 55 5.81 1.98 18.67
C SER A 55 4.76 0.85 18.80
N MET A 56 5.15 -0.40 18.54
CA MET A 56 4.28 -1.57 18.74
C MET A 56 3.74 -1.71 20.17
N ASN A 57 4.52 -1.37 21.20
CA ASN A 57 4.05 -1.47 22.57
C ASN A 57 2.85 -0.55 22.85
N LEU A 58 2.69 0.52 22.07
CA LEU A 58 1.56 1.46 22.13
C LEU A 58 0.34 0.96 21.31
N ALA A 59 0.57 0.23 20.21
CA ALA A 59 -0.45 -0.23 19.28
C ALA A 59 -1.11 -1.59 19.63
N LYS A 60 -0.64 -2.29 20.67
CA LYS A 60 -1.13 -3.62 21.12
C LYS A 60 -2.65 -3.72 21.37
N HIS A 61 -3.36 -2.60 21.43
CA HIS A 61 -4.82 -2.56 21.61
C HIS A 61 -5.64 -2.50 20.31
N ARG A 62 -5.04 -2.28 19.14
CA ARG A 62 -5.79 -2.09 17.87
C ARG A 62 -5.69 -3.24 16.86
N ILE A 63 -4.75 -4.17 17.02
CA ILE A 63 -4.54 -5.28 16.08
C ILE A 63 -4.71 -6.60 16.84
N LEU A 64 -5.96 -7.04 16.99
CA LEU A 64 -6.31 -8.37 17.47
C LEU A 64 -6.61 -9.24 16.25
N GLY A 65 -5.84 -10.31 16.05
CA GLY A 65 -6.17 -11.38 15.10
C GLY A 65 -5.00 -11.85 14.25
N LEU A 66 -4.80 -13.16 14.20
CA LEU A 66 -3.88 -13.89 13.34
C LEU A 66 -4.13 -13.59 11.84
N PRO A 67 -3.21 -13.95 10.92
CA PRO A 67 -3.42 -13.82 9.46
C PRO A 67 -4.76 -14.41 8.98
N SER A 68 -5.23 -15.51 9.59
CA SER A 68 -6.50 -16.15 9.21
C SER A 68 -7.75 -15.36 9.63
N GLU A 69 -7.74 -14.70 10.79
CA GLU A 69 -8.85 -13.84 11.22
C GLU A 69 -8.91 -12.55 10.42
N LEU A 70 -7.72 -12.03 10.05
CA LEU A 70 -7.58 -10.87 9.19
C LEU A 70 -8.14 -11.15 7.79
N MET A 71 -7.85 -12.32 7.22
CA MET A 71 -8.31 -12.70 5.88
C MET A 71 -9.80 -13.09 5.82
N SER A 72 -10.41 -13.45 6.95
CA SER A 72 -11.82 -13.89 7.03
C SER A 72 -12.80 -12.79 7.42
N LYS A 73 -12.31 -11.59 7.75
CA LYS A 73 -13.13 -10.46 8.18
C LYS A 73 -12.75 -9.22 7.39
N GLY A 74 -13.76 -8.43 7.03
CA GLY A 74 -13.58 -7.18 6.32
C GLY A 74 -13.65 -7.32 4.80
N LYS A 75 -13.52 -6.20 4.11
CA LYS A 75 -13.38 -6.14 2.65
C LYS A 75 -11.90 -6.10 2.29
N HIS A 76 -11.54 -6.65 1.15
CA HIS A 76 -10.14 -6.71 0.72
C HIS A 76 -10.03 -6.18 -0.71
N PHE A 77 -8.97 -5.44 -0.99
CA PHE A 77 -8.57 -5.14 -2.36
C PHE A 77 -7.04 -5.23 -2.49
N ILE A 78 -6.58 -5.38 -3.72
CA ILE A 78 -5.17 -5.50 -4.06
C ILE A 78 -4.75 -4.31 -4.92
N LEU A 79 -3.68 -3.63 -4.51
CA LEU A 79 -3.01 -2.61 -5.30
C LEU A 79 -1.74 -3.18 -5.90
N ILE A 80 -1.73 -3.30 -7.23
CA ILE A 80 -0.58 -3.76 -8.00
C ILE A 80 0.15 -2.60 -8.65
N ARG A 81 1.43 -2.81 -8.92
CA ARG A 81 2.24 -1.91 -9.74
C ARG A 81 3.19 -2.72 -10.57
N ASN A 82 3.44 -2.26 -11.80
CA ASN A 82 4.43 -2.90 -12.64
C ASN A 82 5.82 -2.92 -11.94
N PRO A 83 6.46 -4.09 -11.80
CA PRO A 83 7.73 -4.22 -11.10
C PRO A 83 8.84 -3.33 -11.67
N VAL A 84 8.83 -3.02 -12.97
CA VAL A 84 9.81 -2.12 -13.60
C VAL A 84 9.80 -0.72 -12.97
N HIS A 85 8.67 -0.25 -12.44
CA HIS A 85 8.55 1.03 -11.75
C HIS A 85 8.95 0.97 -10.27
N ILE A 86 9.05 -0.22 -9.68
CA ILE A 86 9.40 -0.44 -8.27
C ILE A 86 10.91 -0.33 -8.07
N LEU A 87 11.68 -0.96 -8.96
CA LEU A 87 13.14 -1.16 -8.84
C LEU A 87 13.94 0.12 -8.56
N PRO A 88 13.74 1.24 -9.30
CA PRO A 88 14.61 2.42 -9.14
C PRO A 88 14.43 3.18 -7.80
N SER A 89 13.33 2.90 -7.09
CA SER A 89 13.04 3.54 -5.80
C SER A 89 13.42 2.68 -4.60
N PHE A 90 13.53 1.37 -4.78
CA PHE A 90 13.78 0.39 -3.73
C PHE A 90 15.25 0.35 -3.32
N ASP A 91 16.13 0.31 -4.33
CA ASP A 91 17.59 0.26 -4.18
C ASP A 91 18.18 1.44 -3.38
N LYS A 92 17.45 2.54 -3.28
CA LYS A 92 17.89 3.74 -2.55
C LYS A 92 17.88 3.58 -1.03
N VAL A 93 17.14 2.61 -0.51
CA VAL A 93 16.89 2.49 0.94
C VAL A 93 17.27 1.11 1.47
N ILE A 94 17.06 0.05 0.69
CA ILE A 94 17.40 -1.33 1.06
C ILE A 94 17.96 -2.05 -0.18
N PRO A 95 18.99 -2.90 -0.05
CA PRO A 95 19.43 -3.77 -1.15
C PRO A 95 18.28 -4.63 -1.68
N LEU A 96 18.08 -4.62 -3.00
CA LEU A 96 16.96 -5.34 -3.62
C LEU A 96 17.11 -6.86 -3.45
N SER A 97 16.11 -7.51 -2.83
CA SER A 97 15.94 -8.96 -2.90
C SER A 97 14.56 -9.32 -3.46
N PHE A 98 14.44 -10.49 -4.09
CA PHE A 98 13.15 -10.97 -4.62
C PHE A 98 12.08 -11.08 -3.52
N LEU A 99 12.49 -11.44 -2.30
CA LEU A 99 11.61 -11.49 -1.13
C LEU A 99 11.10 -10.10 -0.75
N ASP A 100 11.93 -9.06 -0.89
CA ASP A 100 11.53 -7.69 -0.55
C ASP A 100 10.53 -7.08 -1.54
N VAL A 101 10.42 -7.62 -2.76
CA VAL A 101 9.40 -7.17 -3.73
C VAL A 101 8.01 -7.68 -3.34
N GLY A 102 7.90 -8.80 -2.63
CA GLY A 102 6.63 -9.30 -2.07
C GLY A 102 5.56 -9.72 -3.10
N LEU A 103 5.92 -9.90 -4.37
CA LEU A 103 4.96 -10.27 -5.43
C LEU A 103 4.40 -11.68 -5.22
N ALA A 104 5.24 -12.62 -4.78
CA ALA A 104 4.82 -13.99 -4.47
C ALA A 104 3.80 -14.02 -3.31
N ASP A 105 4.02 -13.17 -2.29
CA ASP A 105 3.09 -13.04 -1.17
C ASP A 105 1.75 -12.45 -1.63
N LEU A 106 1.77 -11.44 -2.52
CA LEU A 106 0.56 -10.85 -3.05
C LEU A 106 -0.29 -11.84 -3.87
N VAL A 107 0.37 -12.69 -4.67
CA VAL A 107 -0.29 -13.79 -5.39
C VAL A 107 -0.89 -14.82 -4.43
N SER A 108 -0.17 -15.13 -3.35
CA SER A 108 -0.65 -16.07 -2.33
C SER A 108 -1.89 -15.51 -1.62
N ILE A 109 -1.86 -14.24 -1.21
CA ILE A 109 -3.01 -13.53 -0.63
C ILE A 109 -4.19 -13.53 -1.59
N TYR A 110 -3.99 -13.23 -2.87
CA TYR A 110 -5.06 -13.27 -3.87
C TYR A 110 -5.69 -14.66 -3.99
N SER A 111 -4.85 -15.70 -4.07
CA SER A 111 -5.31 -17.09 -4.14
C SER A 111 -6.13 -17.48 -2.93
N ASP A 112 -5.67 -17.13 -1.73
CA ASP A 112 -6.35 -17.43 -0.47
C ASP A 112 -7.72 -16.70 -0.41
N LEU A 113 -7.77 -15.42 -0.77
CA LEU A 113 -9.02 -14.66 -0.80
C LEU A 113 -10.03 -15.23 -1.81
N CYS A 114 -9.55 -15.67 -2.98
CA CYS A 114 -10.40 -16.34 -3.98
C CYS A 114 -10.97 -17.67 -3.48
N GLN A 115 -10.20 -18.42 -2.69
CA GLN A 115 -10.70 -19.68 -2.11
C GLN A 115 -11.74 -19.43 -1.01
N MET A 116 -11.66 -18.29 -0.33
CA MET A 116 -12.56 -17.92 0.77
C MET A 116 -13.88 -17.28 0.30
N GLY A 117 -13.98 -16.86 -0.96
CA GLY A 117 -15.21 -16.27 -1.49
C GLY A 117 -15.01 -15.53 -2.81
N THR A 118 -15.53 -14.29 -2.87
CA THR A 118 -15.42 -13.46 -4.08
C THR A 118 -13.98 -12.95 -4.24
N PRO A 119 -13.38 -13.06 -5.43
CA PRO A 119 -12.07 -12.48 -5.71
C PRO A 119 -12.03 -10.99 -5.31
N PRO A 120 -10.97 -10.53 -4.62
CA PRO A 120 -10.88 -9.14 -4.22
C PRO A 120 -10.69 -8.25 -5.46
N PRO A 121 -11.20 -7.00 -5.45
CA PRO A 121 -10.90 -6.04 -6.50
C PRO A 121 -9.39 -5.82 -6.60
N VAL A 122 -8.91 -5.73 -7.84
CA VAL A 122 -7.48 -5.47 -8.13
C VAL A 122 -7.39 -4.16 -8.89
N ILE A 123 -6.64 -3.21 -8.35
CA ILE A 123 -6.40 -1.91 -8.99
C ILE A 123 -4.92 -1.75 -9.37
N ASP A 124 -4.67 -1.21 -10.56
CA ASP A 124 -3.34 -0.89 -11.04
C ASP A 124 -2.95 0.55 -10.64
N ALA A 125 -1.78 0.71 -10.03
CA ALA A 125 -1.23 2.01 -9.67
C ALA A 125 -1.09 2.96 -10.87
N ASP A 126 -0.75 2.47 -12.06
CA ASP A 126 -0.62 3.28 -13.26
C ASP A 126 -1.99 3.80 -13.72
N ASP A 127 -3.06 3.02 -13.54
CA ASP A 127 -4.43 3.45 -13.82
C ASP A 127 -4.89 4.48 -12.80
N LEU A 128 -4.62 4.23 -11.51
CA LEU A 128 -4.89 5.18 -10.42
C LEU A 128 -4.18 6.52 -10.66
N GLN A 129 -2.95 6.52 -11.16
CA GLN A 129 -2.23 7.74 -11.49
C GLN A 129 -2.76 8.44 -12.76
N ARG A 130 -3.29 7.68 -13.73
CA ARG A 130 -3.75 8.21 -15.02
C ARG A 130 -5.14 8.82 -14.91
N ASN A 131 -6.04 8.18 -14.19
CA ASN A 131 -7.40 8.67 -13.97
C ASN A 131 -7.89 8.33 -12.56
N PRO A 132 -7.42 9.08 -11.54
CA PRO A 132 -7.69 8.75 -10.14
C PRO A 132 -9.17 8.66 -9.82
N GLU A 133 -9.99 9.57 -10.37
CA GLU A 133 -11.43 9.58 -10.12
C GLU A 133 -12.11 8.32 -10.66
N ALA A 134 -11.81 7.91 -11.89
CA ALA A 134 -12.42 6.71 -12.45
C ALA A 134 -12.01 5.45 -11.68
N THR A 135 -10.71 5.31 -11.35
CA THR A 135 -10.21 4.16 -10.60
C THR A 135 -10.79 4.11 -9.19
N LEU A 136 -10.86 5.24 -8.48
CA LEU A 136 -11.41 5.28 -7.13
C LEU A 136 -12.93 5.07 -7.11
N ARG A 137 -13.67 5.55 -8.11
CA ARG A 137 -15.10 5.24 -8.26
C ARG A 137 -15.33 3.75 -8.46
N GLY A 138 -14.53 3.10 -9.32
CA GLY A 138 -14.57 1.65 -9.51
C GLY A 138 -14.28 0.90 -8.22
N LEU A 139 -13.18 1.24 -7.54
CA LEU A 139 -12.83 0.63 -6.26
C LEU A 139 -13.92 0.82 -5.20
N CYS A 140 -14.47 2.02 -5.06
CA CYS A 140 -15.55 2.28 -4.10
C CYS A 140 -16.81 1.46 -4.41
N HIS A 141 -17.15 1.33 -5.71
CA HIS A 141 -18.26 0.50 -6.14
C HIS A 141 -18.05 -0.97 -5.79
N ASP A 142 -16.87 -1.52 -6.11
CA ASP A 142 -16.55 -2.93 -5.84
C ASP A 142 -16.43 -3.23 -4.33
N LEU A 143 -16.02 -2.23 -3.55
CA LEU A 143 -16.01 -2.27 -2.09
C LEU A 143 -17.36 -1.92 -1.47
N ASP A 144 -18.41 -1.63 -2.24
CA ASP A 144 -19.73 -1.21 -1.75
C ASP A 144 -19.63 -0.09 -0.67
N ILE A 145 -18.91 0.98 -1.02
CA ILE A 145 -18.80 2.23 -0.24
C ILE A 145 -19.06 3.44 -1.15
N PRO A 146 -19.55 4.57 -0.61
CA PRO A 146 -19.75 5.76 -1.42
C PRO A 146 -18.40 6.36 -1.84
N PHE A 147 -18.27 6.76 -3.11
CA PHE A 147 -17.14 7.59 -3.55
C PHE A 147 -17.27 9.00 -2.97
N GLN A 148 -16.18 9.55 -2.44
CA GLN A 148 -16.10 10.94 -1.99
C GLN A 148 -15.06 11.70 -2.82
N ALA A 149 -15.42 12.87 -3.34
CA ALA A 149 -14.51 13.67 -4.18
C ALA A 149 -13.28 14.20 -3.40
N SER A 150 -13.38 14.27 -2.07
CA SER A 150 -12.26 14.62 -1.17
C SER A 150 -11.08 13.66 -1.32
N MET A 151 -11.32 12.41 -1.72
CA MET A 151 -10.28 11.40 -1.95
C MET A 151 -9.25 11.81 -3.02
N LEU A 152 -9.57 12.77 -3.89
CA LEU A 152 -8.72 13.15 -5.01
C LEU A 152 -7.61 14.13 -4.65
N LYS A 153 -7.69 14.80 -3.50
CA LYS A 153 -6.75 15.85 -3.10
C LYS A 153 -6.52 15.85 -1.60
N TRP A 154 -5.29 16.10 -1.21
CA TRP A 154 -4.87 16.26 0.19
C TRP A 154 -3.92 17.45 0.32
N GLU A 155 -3.70 17.90 1.54
CA GLU A 155 -2.68 18.91 1.83
C GLU A 155 -1.29 18.29 1.83
N ALA A 156 -0.30 19.03 1.33
CA ALA A 156 1.09 18.59 1.35
C ALA A 156 1.63 18.61 2.79
N GLY A 157 2.27 17.52 3.18
CA GLY A 157 2.89 17.35 4.49
C GLY A 157 2.61 15.97 5.10
N PRO A 158 3.17 15.69 6.29
CA PRO A 158 2.83 14.49 7.04
C PRO A 158 1.43 14.57 7.66
N ILE A 159 0.81 13.41 7.86
CA ILE A 159 -0.46 13.26 8.59
C ILE A 159 -0.26 12.50 9.91
N PRO A 160 -1.17 12.62 10.90
CA PRO A 160 -1.04 11.92 12.19
C PRO A 160 -0.91 10.40 12.09
N GLU A 161 -1.43 9.80 11.02
CA GLU A 161 -1.43 8.36 10.77
C GLU A 161 -0.10 7.83 10.23
N ASP A 162 0.82 8.71 9.81
CA ASP A 162 2.15 8.31 9.32
C ASP A 162 2.94 7.54 10.39
N GLY A 163 3.45 6.37 10.03
CA GLY A 163 4.31 5.58 10.90
C GLY A 163 5.70 6.20 11.11
N VAL A 164 6.44 5.65 12.08
CA VAL A 164 7.82 6.06 12.40
C VAL A 164 8.79 5.98 11.20
N TRP A 165 8.45 5.16 10.20
CA TRP A 165 9.21 4.99 8.96
C TRP A 165 8.95 6.08 7.91
N ALA A 166 8.00 7.01 8.12
CA ALA A 166 7.62 8.01 7.13
C ALA A 166 8.80 8.86 6.65
N SER A 167 9.72 9.21 7.54
CA SER A 167 10.94 9.98 7.22
C SER A 167 11.84 9.29 6.18
N TRP A 168 11.75 7.96 6.05
CA TRP A 168 12.53 7.16 5.11
C TRP A 168 11.86 7.03 3.74
N TRP A 169 10.53 6.99 3.71
CA TRP A 169 9.79 6.53 2.52
C TRP A 169 8.85 7.56 1.90
N TYR A 170 8.36 8.52 2.69
CA TYR A 170 7.15 9.30 2.38
C TYR A 170 7.42 10.69 1.83
N LYS A 171 8.69 11.06 1.62
CA LYS A 171 9.08 12.33 1.00
C LYS A 171 8.22 12.71 -0.21
N THR A 172 7.99 11.77 -1.14
CA THR A 172 7.20 12.05 -2.35
C THR A 172 5.73 12.31 -2.08
N VAL A 173 5.10 11.63 -1.10
CA VAL A 173 3.69 11.88 -0.78
C VAL A 173 3.54 13.19 -0.01
N HIS A 174 4.47 13.48 0.91
CA HIS A 174 4.54 14.74 1.67
C HIS A 174 4.70 15.97 0.78
N GLU A 175 5.34 15.83 -0.38
CA GLU A 175 5.50 16.91 -1.36
C GLU A 175 4.32 17.02 -2.35
N SER A 176 3.33 16.12 -2.25
CA SER A 176 2.20 16.05 -3.20
C SER A 176 0.89 16.49 -2.57
N THR A 177 -0.08 16.86 -3.41
CA THR A 177 -1.43 17.26 -3.00
C THR A 177 -2.52 16.40 -3.68
N GLY A 178 -2.13 15.24 -4.20
CA GLY A 178 -2.95 14.39 -5.06
C GLY A 178 -2.10 13.40 -5.86
N PHE A 179 -2.77 12.54 -6.62
CA PHE A 179 -2.10 11.58 -7.50
C PHE A 179 -1.38 12.30 -8.64
N SER A 180 -0.11 11.97 -8.85
CA SER A 180 0.71 12.47 -9.97
C SER A 180 0.68 11.49 -11.13
N SER A 181 0.85 11.96 -12.37
CA SER A 181 0.89 11.11 -13.56
C SER A 181 1.96 10.01 -13.47
N PRO A 182 1.70 8.82 -14.04
CA PRO A 182 2.65 7.71 -13.97
C PRO A 182 3.94 8.05 -14.72
N ARG A 183 5.07 7.50 -14.27
CA ARG A 183 6.33 7.64 -14.99
C ARG A 183 6.22 6.86 -16.30
N LYS A 184 6.71 7.43 -17.40
CA LYS A 184 6.77 6.70 -18.67
C LYS A 184 7.71 5.52 -18.53
N TYR A 185 7.32 4.38 -19.11
CA TYR A 185 8.22 3.24 -19.25
C TYR A 185 9.49 3.67 -20.00
N PRO A 186 10.68 3.28 -19.52
CA PRO A 186 11.88 3.36 -20.34
C PRO A 186 11.59 2.56 -21.60
N ARG A 187 11.61 3.21 -22.77
CA ARG A 187 11.58 2.46 -24.03
C ARG A 187 12.95 1.80 -24.13
N VAL A 188 13.00 0.47 -24.01
CA VAL A 188 14.18 -0.29 -24.41
C VAL A 188 14.38 0.01 -25.89
N GLY A 189 15.50 0.62 -26.26
CA GLY A 189 15.82 0.79 -27.67
C GLY A 189 15.95 -0.59 -28.29
N ALA A 190 15.54 -0.77 -29.55
CA ALA A 190 15.72 -2.04 -30.26
C ALA A 190 17.19 -2.50 -30.35
N GLN A 191 18.13 -1.71 -29.85
CA GLN A 191 19.57 -1.97 -29.80
C GLN A 191 20.05 -2.54 -28.45
N ASP A 192 19.21 -2.53 -27.41
CA ASP A 192 19.57 -2.98 -26.05
C ASP A 192 19.07 -4.41 -25.73
N LEU A 193 18.42 -5.07 -26.70
CA LEU A 193 18.10 -6.48 -26.65
C LEU A 193 19.20 -7.25 -27.41
N ILE A 194 20.27 -7.60 -26.69
CA ILE A 194 21.30 -8.53 -27.13
C ILE A 194 21.30 -9.74 -26.20
#